data_AF-A0A8W7NYS1-F1
#
_entry.id   AF-A0A8W7NYS1-F1
#
_cell.length_a   1.000
_cell.length_b   1.000
_cell.length_c   1.000
_cell.angle_alpha   90.00
_cell.angle_beta   90.00
_cell.angle_gamma   90.00
#
_symmetry.space_group_name_H-M   'P 1'
#
loop_
_entity.id
_entity.type
_entity.pdbx_description
1 polymer ?
#
loop_
_entity_poly.entity_id
_entity_poly.type
_entity_poly.pdbx_seq_one_letter_code
_entity_poly.pdbx_strand_id
1 'polypeptide(L)'
;MVNGQLRHLTALVMRTLFLFGSFNYIRYKGVRASPKEAPVICVAPHTAFYDSVCVVLFGPSAVVAKYETASLPFFGRPLGEFATLAYTCAGLGITIRGRQASRAEAPVLVVSPHSSFLDAVIIYVTGLSSPLVRNADRNLGKLIDYAQPIYVCREDPHSRQTTIREIIQRANSKEDWPQILIFPEGTCTNRTSLIKFKPGAFYPGVPIQPVLMRYPNKVDTVTWTWEGPNAIQLLWRTLTQFHTFCEIEFLPVYYPSEAEKANPKLYADNVRMLMAKALDIPISDYTFDDCKLMTFVKNVGMPHPAAIADIGKLRETLKIAATDRESKIVASERQFTDANSLLTYPQFAERMQLDVQQEAAHNLFHKLIRPETPDVIDFREYLLLALFLITLYKPKLIFVESLFHLYGVNGRVNRTQLYQTLQNLVRISQKELNSIFLQADPDNLGTIDYSQFVKAIERNPLLAKLQKNNDPNNLRLG
;
A
#
# COMPACT_ATOMS: atom_id res chain seq x y z
N MET A 1 14.48 30.24 23.26
CA MET A 1 15.65 29.35 23.50
C MET A 1 15.64 28.04 22.70
N VAL A 2 14.48 27.52 22.27
CA VAL A 2 14.35 26.23 21.53
C VAL A 2 14.95 26.26 20.10
N ASN A 3 14.90 27.41 19.40
CA ASN A 3 15.39 27.54 18.02
C ASN A 3 16.93 27.42 17.87
N GLY A 4 17.71 27.72 18.91
CA GLY A 4 19.17 27.60 18.87
C GLY A 4 19.64 26.15 18.94
N GLN A 5 19.03 25.37 19.85
CA GLN A 5 19.31 23.95 20.01
C GLN A 5 18.90 23.15 18.77
N LEU A 6 17.76 23.48 18.15
CA LEU A 6 17.31 22.85 16.91
C LEU A 6 18.28 23.11 15.75
N ARG A 7 18.80 24.35 15.61
CA ARG A 7 19.82 24.68 14.60
C ARG A 7 21.13 23.92 14.82
N HIS A 8 21.57 23.77 16.07
CA HIS A 8 22.75 22.99 16.41
C HIS A 8 22.54 21.50 16.16
N LEU A 9 21.36 20.96 16.45
CA LEU A 9 20.99 19.57 16.19
C LEU A 9 20.89 19.29 14.68
N THR A 10 20.25 20.16 13.90
CA THR A 10 20.21 20.05 12.43
C THR A 10 21.62 20.13 11.85
N ALA A 11 22.46 21.06 12.33
CA ALA A 11 23.85 21.13 11.88
C ALA A 11 24.66 19.88 12.26
N LEU A 12 24.43 19.30 13.43
CA LEU A 12 25.04 18.05 13.88
C LEU A 12 24.59 16.87 13.02
N VAL A 13 23.29 16.73 12.77
CA VAL A 13 22.69 15.68 11.92
C VAL A 13 23.20 15.79 10.48
N MET A 14 23.25 17.00 9.92
CA MET A 14 23.81 17.23 8.59
C MET A 14 25.31 16.89 8.56
N ARG A 15 26.09 17.32 9.56
CA ARG A 15 27.52 16.97 9.67
C ARG A 15 27.75 15.47 9.80
N THR A 16 26.91 14.75 10.54
CA THR A 16 26.95 13.30 10.65
C THR A 16 26.60 12.64 9.31
N LEU A 17 25.54 13.09 8.63
CA LEU A 17 25.17 12.65 7.29
C LEU A 17 26.32 12.84 6.28
N PHE A 18 27.01 13.98 6.30
CA PHE A 18 28.14 14.25 5.41
C PHE A 18 29.42 13.51 5.79
N LEU A 19 29.69 13.30 7.09
CA LEU A 19 30.87 12.58 7.59
C LEU A 19 30.79 11.07 7.27
N PHE A 20 29.58 10.49 7.34
CA PHE A 20 29.37 9.08 7.05
C PHE A 20 28.95 8.80 5.59
N GLY A 21 28.42 9.80 4.87
CA GLY A 21 27.92 9.65 3.49
C GLY A 21 28.84 10.16 2.40
N SER A 22 29.85 10.99 2.72
CA SER A 22 30.84 11.45 1.75
C SER A 22 32.25 11.18 2.28
N PHE A 23 32.97 10.26 1.67
CA PHE A 23 34.33 9.86 2.04
C PHE A 23 35.39 10.97 1.75
N ASN A 24 35.03 12.25 1.88
CA ASN A 24 35.89 13.41 1.68
C ASN A 24 36.60 13.78 2.99
N TYR A 25 37.93 13.74 3.00
CA TYR A 25 38.73 14.13 4.16
C TYR A 25 39.04 15.64 4.15
N ILE A 26 38.36 16.41 5.00
CA ILE A 26 38.55 17.86 5.10
C ILE A 26 39.53 18.20 6.23
N ARG A 27 40.64 18.85 5.90
CA ARG A 27 41.67 19.26 6.88
C ARG A 27 41.51 20.72 7.28
N TYR A 28 41.16 20.97 8.54
CA TYR A 28 41.00 22.32 9.10
C TYR A 28 42.35 22.86 9.59
N LYS A 29 42.76 24.06 9.15
CA LYS A 29 43.95 24.76 9.63
C LYS A 29 43.59 26.19 10.07
N GLY A 30 44.02 26.59 11.26
CA GLY A 30 43.72 27.90 11.87
C GLY A 30 42.62 27.84 12.93
N VAL A 31 42.32 28.98 13.57
CA VAL A 31 41.25 29.12 14.57
C VAL A 31 40.27 30.18 14.06
N ARG A 32 38.98 29.84 13.98
CA ARG A 32 37.91 30.77 13.57
C ARG A 32 37.63 31.78 14.69
N ALA A 33 37.63 33.06 14.33
CA ALA A 33 37.16 34.15 15.20
C ALA A 33 35.65 34.04 15.47
N SER A 34 35.20 34.46 16.65
CA SER A 34 33.78 34.38 17.02
C SER A 34 32.92 35.30 16.14
N PRO A 35 31.62 35.03 15.95
CA PRO A 35 30.72 35.92 15.21
C PRO A 35 30.62 37.35 15.79
N LYS A 36 31.05 37.55 17.06
CA LYS A 36 31.16 38.87 17.68
C LYS A 36 32.43 39.62 17.26
N GLU A 37 33.52 38.89 17.00
CA GLU A 37 34.83 39.46 16.60
C GLU A 37 34.94 39.64 15.09
N ALA A 38 34.38 38.71 14.31
CA ALA A 38 34.37 38.74 12.85
C ALA A 38 32.96 38.36 12.34
N PRO A 39 32.05 39.34 12.19
CA PRO A 39 30.67 39.09 11.78
C PRO A 39 30.53 38.71 10.30
N VAL A 40 31.57 38.95 9.50
CA VAL A 40 31.62 38.65 8.06
C VAL A 40 32.71 37.64 7.79
N ILE A 41 32.39 36.58 7.05
CA ILE A 41 33.33 35.54 6.62
C ILE A 41 33.49 35.64 5.11
N CYS A 42 34.72 35.89 4.66
CA CYS A 42 35.08 35.86 3.25
C CYS A 42 35.74 34.52 2.92
N VAL A 43 35.28 33.84 1.86
CA VAL A 43 35.81 32.56 1.40
C VAL A 43 36.37 32.75 0.00
N ALA A 44 37.61 32.33 -0.23
CA ALA A 44 38.28 32.36 -1.53
C ALA A 44 39.43 31.33 -1.57
N PRO A 45 39.85 30.83 -2.75
CA PRO A 45 39.27 31.08 -4.08
C PRO A 45 37.98 30.27 -4.30
N HIS A 46 37.05 30.85 -5.07
CA HIS A 46 35.77 30.21 -5.41
C HIS A 46 35.98 29.09 -6.43
N THR A 47 35.70 27.85 -6.03
CA THR A 47 35.54 26.74 -6.97
C THR A 47 34.12 26.21 -6.76
N ALA A 48 33.23 26.53 -7.70
CA ALA A 48 31.78 26.49 -7.53
C ALA A 48 31.20 25.17 -6.96
N PHE A 49 31.91 24.06 -7.07
CA PHE A 49 31.50 22.74 -6.56
C PHE A 49 31.74 22.52 -5.05
N TYR A 50 32.76 23.13 -4.44
CA TYR A 50 33.10 22.89 -3.02
C TYR A 50 32.71 24.03 -2.07
N ASP A 51 32.31 25.18 -2.61
CA ASP A 51 31.93 26.36 -1.80
C ASP A 51 30.71 26.09 -0.88
N SER A 52 29.87 25.11 -1.22
CA SER A 52 28.72 24.66 -0.43
C SER A 52 29.11 23.93 0.86
N VAL A 53 30.27 23.27 0.89
CA VAL A 53 30.83 22.63 2.09
C VAL A 53 31.13 23.67 3.18
N CYS A 54 31.47 24.90 2.79
CA CYS A 54 31.69 26.00 3.72
C CYS A 54 30.41 26.39 4.49
N VAL A 55 29.23 26.29 3.88
CA VAL A 55 27.95 26.58 4.55
C VAL A 55 27.64 25.54 5.64
N VAL A 56 27.99 24.27 5.40
CA VAL A 56 27.84 23.16 6.36
C VAL A 56 28.85 23.28 7.52
N LEU A 57 30.08 23.67 7.22
CA LEU A 57 31.15 23.85 8.21
C LEU A 57 30.94 25.08 9.09
N PHE A 58 30.53 26.21 8.52
CA PHE A 58 30.45 27.48 9.25
C PHE A 58 29.06 27.81 9.80
N GLY A 59 28.05 27.03 9.43
CA GLY A 59 26.64 27.23 9.77
C GLY A 59 25.95 28.19 8.78
N PRO A 60 24.60 28.27 8.80
CA PRO A 60 23.85 29.09 7.86
C PRO A 60 24.24 30.56 8.05
N SER A 61 24.98 31.08 7.07
CA SER A 61 25.41 32.48 6.94
C SER A 61 24.56 33.13 5.85
N ALA A 62 24.21 34.41 5.99
CA ALA A 62 23.58 35.14 4.89
C ALA A 62 24.61 35.31 3.77
N VAL A 63 24.41 34.63 2.64
CA VAL A 63 25.30 34.71 1.48
C VAL A 63 24.88 35.91 0.64
N VAL A 64 25.79 36.86 0.46
CA VAL A 64 25.57 38.03 -0.41
C VAL A 64 26.09 37.67 -1.81
N ALA A 65 25.18 37.59 -2.79
CA ALA A 65 25.53 37.39 -4.20
C ALA A 65 25.12 38.62 -5.01
N LYS A 66 25.90 38.97 -6.05
CA LYS A 66 25.59 40.08 -6.96
C LYS A 66 24.30 39.79 -7.74
N TYR A 67 23.49 40.81 -7.97
CA TYR A 67 22.24 40.73 -8.74
C TYR A 67 22.43 40.16 -10.16
N GLU A 68 23.56 40.45 -10.80
CA GLU A 68 23.94 39.91 -12.12
C GLU A 68 24.27 38.40 -12.10
N THR A 69 24.51 37.82 -10.92
CA THR A 69 24.68 36.36 -10.74
C THR A 69 23.32 35.65 -10.69
N ALA A 70 22.23 36.37 -10.38
CA ALA A 70 20.88 35.82 -10.33
C ALA A 70 20.27 35.59 -11.72
N SER A 71 20.85 36.20 -12.77
CA SER A 71 20.46 36.02 -14.17
C SER A 71 21.28 34.97 -14.92
N LEU A 72 22.28 34.33 -14.27
CA LEU A 72 22.92 33.13 -14.80
C LEU A 72 21.94 31.95 -14.72
N PRO A 73 21.89 31.08 -15.74
CA PRO A 73 20.83 30.07 -15.94
C PRO A 73 20.76 28.95 -14.89
N PHE A 74 21.53 29.06 -13.80
CA PHE A 74 21.56 28.13 -12.68
C PHE A 74 20.57 28.49 -11.55
N PHE A 75 20.21 29.77 -11.36
CA PHE A 75 19.43 30.17 -10.19
C PHE A 75 17.89 30.04 -10.34
N GLY A 76 17.41 29.66 -11.51
CA GLY A 76 16.00 29.28 -11.74
C GLY A 76 15.68 27.81 -11.45
N ARG A 77 16.69 26.98 -11.13
CA ARG A 77 16.57 25.52 -10.92
C ARG A 77 17.16 24.97 -9.61
N PRO A 78 17.30 25.70 -8.48
CA PRO A 78 18.26 25.29 -7.44
C PRO A 78 17.75 24.22 -6.46
N LEU A 79 16.46 23.84 -6.44
CA LEU A 79 15.97 22.85 -5.47
C LEU A 79 16.21 21.40 -5.92
N GLY A 80 16.03 21.10 -7.22
CA GLY A 80 16.20 19.76 -7.77
C GLY A 80 17.67 19.31 -7.79
N GLU A 81 18.59 20.21 -8.17
CA GLU A 81 20.03 19.94 -8.15
C GLU A 81 20.57 19.84 -6.72
N PHE A 82 20.10 20.69 -5.79
CA PHE A 82 20.46 20.61 -4.37
C PHE A 82 19.92 19.34 -3.70
N ALA A 83 18.70 18.91 -4.03
CA ALA A 83 18.14 17.67 -3.53
C ALA A 83 18.86 16.46 -4.10
N THR A 84 19.13 16.43 -5.41
CA THR A 84 19.95 15.38 -6.05
C THR A 84 21.32 15.29 -5.39
N LEU A 85 21.95 16.43 -5.10
CA LEU A 85 23.20 16.51 -4.35
C LEU A 85 23.05 16.01 -2.92
N ALA A 86 21.98 16.38 -2.20
CA ALA A 86 21.73 15.94 -0.83
C ALA A 86 21.52 14.41 -0.75
N TYR A 87 20.74 13.84 -1.69
CA TYR A 87 20.55 12.40 -1.82
C TYR A 87 21.85 11.69 -2.22
N THR A 88 22.63 12.26 -3.14
CA THR A 88 23.95 11.72 -3.53
C THR A 88 24.93 11.73 -2.36
N CYS A 89 24.96 12.83 -1.60
CA CYS A 89 25.77 12.93 -0.37
C CYS A 89 25.26 12.02 0.76
N ALA A 90 24.00 11.60 0.72
CA ALA A 90 23.44 10.58 1.59
C ALA A 90 23.63 9.14 1.07
N GLY A 91 24.43 8.96 0.00
CA GLY A 91 24.77 7.65 -0.56
C GLY A 91 23.83 7.14 -1.65
N LEU A 92 22.92 7.97 -2.19
CA LEU A 92 21.99 7.60 -3.27
C LEU A 92 22.54 8.00 -4.65
N GLY A 93 22.93 7.03 -5.48
CA GLY A 93 23.32 7.28 -6.87
C GLY A 93 22.10 7.35 -7.77
N ILE A 94 21.79 8.54 -8.26
CA ILE A 94 20.63 8.77 -9.14
C ILE A 94 21.08 8.76 -10.60
N THR A 95 20.52 7.86 -11.40
CA THR A 95 20.71 7.85 -12.86
C THR A 95 19.40 8.20 -13.54
N ILE A 96 19.40 9.19 -14.43
CA ILE A 96 18.22 9.61 -15.18
C ILE A 96 18.38 9.17 -16.63
N ARG A 97 17.39 8.47 -17.17
CA ARG A 97 17.28 8.05 -18.56
C ARG A 97 16.03 8.65 -19.20
N GLY A 98 16.11 8.96 -20.49
CA GLY A 98 15.04 9.62 -21.21
C GLY A 98 14.90 11.10 -20.86
N ARG A 99 13.79 11.71 -21.28
CA ARG A 99 13.51 13.14 -21.08
C ARG A 99 12.10 13.32 -20.53
N GLN A 100 11.98 14.10 -19.46
CA GLN A 100 10.69 14.54 -18.95
C GLN A 100 9.97 15.40 -20.01
N ALA A 101 8.74 15.02 -20.33
CA ALA A 101 7.85 15.76 -21.21
C ALA A 101 7.39 17.04 -20.52
N SER A 102 7.06 18.05 -21.32
CA SER A 102 6.48 19.28 -20.77
C SER A 102 5.08 19.02 -20.22
N ARG A 103 4.61 19.86 -19.30
CA ARG A 103 3.21 19.83 -18.82
C ARG A 103 2.20 19.90 -19.96
N ALA A 104 2.47 20.70 -21.00
CA ALA A 104 1.58 20.86 -22.14
C ALA A 104 1.45 19.57 -22.98
N GLU A 105 2.49 18.75 -22.98
CA GLU A 105 2.52 17.48 -23.71
C GLU A 105 1.93 16.34 -22.87
N ALA A 106 2.25 16.29 -21.58
CA ALA A 106 1.75 15.29 -20.63
C ALA A 106 1.49 15.95 -19.26
N PRO A 107 0.24 16.31 -18.91
CA PRO A 107 -0.06 16.94 -17.62
C PRO A 107 0.16 16.02 -16.40
N VAL A 108 0.23 14.70 -16.62
CA VAL A 108 0.34 13.69 -15.55
C VAL A 108 1.56 12.79 -15.79
N LEU A 109 2.35 12.59 -14.73
CA LEU A 109 3.44 11.62 -14.65
C LEU A 109 2.96 10.39 -13.87
N VAL A 110 3.05 9.22 -14.49
CA VAL A 110 2.65 7.94 -13.88
C VAL A 110 3.92 7.17 -13.52
N VAL A 111 4.20 7.03 -12.23
CA VAL A 111 5.47 6.47 -11.73
C VAL A 111 5.27 5.06 -11.16
N SER A 112 6.08 4.09 -11.58
CA SER A 112 6.01 2.70 -11.10
C SER A 112 7.31 1.94 -11.42
N PRO A 113 7.72 0.92 -10.65
CA PRO A 113 7.10 0.43 -9.42
C PRO A 113 7.23 1.41 -8.24
N HIS A 114 6.20 1.50 -7.41
CA HIS A 114 6.26 2.16 -6.11
C HIS A 114 6.81 1.17 -5.08
N SER A 115 7.95 1.45 -4.50
CA SER A 115 8.75 0.51 -3.71
C SER A 115 9.07 0.97 -2.32
N SER A 116 9.20 2.28 -2.13
CA SER A 116 9.83 2.82 -0.94
C SER A 116 9.41 4.26 -0.67
N PHE A 117 9.65 4.72 0.55
CA PHE A 117 9.65 6.14 0.85
C PHE A 117 10.75 6.89 0.08
N LEU A 118 11.83 6.21 -0.31
CA LEU A 118 12.92 6.77 -1.12
C LEU A 118 12.45 7.18 -2.52
N ASP A 119 11.33 6.64 -3.00
CA ASP A 119 10.76 7.00 -4.30
C ASP A 119 10.42 8.49 -4.36
N ALA A 120 10.23 9.15 -3.20
CA ALA A 120 10.02 10.59 -3.08
C ALA A 120 11.13 11.42 -3.74
N VAL A 121 12.30 10.85 -4.01
CA VAL A 121 13.36 11.47 -4.84
C VAL A 121 12.81 11.96 -6.19
N ILE A 122 11.82 11.26 -6.76
CA ILE A 122 11.23 11.63 -8.06
C ILE A 122 10.64 13.04 -8.04
N ILE A 123 10.06 13.48 -6.92
CA ILE A 123 9.44 14.81 -6.77
C ILE A 123 10.45 15.92 -7.05
N TYR A 124 11.69 15.71 -6.62
CA TYR A 124 12.79 16.65 -6.82
C TYR A 124 13.37 16.57 -8.23
N VAL A 125 13.49 15.36 -8.77
CA VAL A 125 13.99 15.15 -10.15
C VAL A 125 13.04 15.77 -11.17
N THR A 126 11.73 15.71 -10.93
CA THR A 126 10.71 16.24 -11.85
C THR A 126 10.42 17.73 -11.65
N GLY A 127 11.12 18.40 -10.72
CA GLY A 127 10.98 19.83 -10.47
C GLY A 127 9.59 20.26 -9.96
N LEU A 128 8.84 19.36 -9.31
CA LEU A 128 7.45 19.61 -8.89
C LEU A 128 7.32 20.52 -7.65
N SER A 129 8.42 21.11 -7.20
CA SER A 129 8.41 22.15 -6.17
C SER A 129 7.92 23.48 -6.76
N SER A 130 6.73 23.93 -6.36
CA SER A 130 6.26 25.28 -6.69
C SER A 130 7.04 26.32 -5.88
N PRO A 131 7.66 27.32 -6.52
CA PRO A 131 8.11 28.51 -5.82
C PRO A 131 6.93 29.48 -5.80
N LEU A 132 6.13 29.49 -4.72
CA LEU A 132 5.37 30.64 -4.19
C LEU A 132 4.32 30.17 -3.17
N VAL A 133 4.59 30.36 -1.88
CA VAL A 133 3.54 30.65 -0.89
C VAL A 133 4.04 31.78 0.02
N ARG A 134 3.36 32.93 -0.06
CA ARG A 134 3.34 33.93 1.01
C ARG A 134 2.57 33.31 2.17
N ASN A 135 3.24 33.19 3.33
CA ASN A 135 2.69 32.77 4.62
C ASN A 135 2.23 31.30 4.73
N ALA A 136 3.17 30.40 5.05
CA ALA A 136 2.84 29.14 5.72
C ALA A 136 3.85 28.86 6.82
N ASP A 137 3.35 28.51 8.01
CA ASP A 137 4.12 28.25 9.22
C ASP A 137 5.24 27.22 9.02
N ARG A 138 6.41 27.58 9.58
CA ARG A 138 7.70 26.87 9.46
C ARG A 138 7.75 25.57 10.27
N ASN A 139 7.07 24.52 9.82
CA ASN A 139 7.25 23.14 10.29
C ASN A 139 7.76 22.23 9.17
N LEU A 140 8.83 21.46 9.42
CA LEU A 140 9.49 20.57 8.44
C LEU A 140 8.55 19.50 7.84
N GLY A 141 7.45 19.17 8.52
CA GLY A 141 6.41 18.24 8.03
C GLY A 141 5.56 18.80 6.87
N LYS A 142 5.67 20.10 6.57
CA LYS A 142 4.98 20.77 5.44
C LYS A 142 5.83 20.86 4.18
N LEU A 143 6.97 20.16 4.10
CA LEU A 143 7.80 20.17 2.88
C LEU A 143 7.01 19.66 1.66
N ILE A 144 6.06 18.75 1.88
CA ILE A 144 5.16 18.24 0.86
C ILE A 144 4.20 19.32 0.34
N ASP A 145 3.80 20.30 1.16
CA ASP A 145 2.89 21.39 0.75
C ASP A 145 3.49 22.27 -0.36
N TYR A 146 4.83 22.35 -0.44
CA TYR A 146 5.54 23.04 -1.53
C TYR A 146 5.36 22.34 -2.88
N ALA A 147 5.02 21.05 -2.89
CA ALA A 147 4.68 20.30 -4.11
C ALA A 147 3.18 20.40 -4.47
N GLN A 148 2.40 21.21 -3.74
CA GLN A 148 0.95 21.39 -3.92
C GLN A 148 0.20 20.04 -4.06
N PRO A 149 0.30 19.14 -3.07
CA PRO A 149 -0.20 17.78 -3.18
C PRO A 149 -1.73 17.77 -3.21
N ILE A 150 -2.31 16.78 -3.89
CA ILE A 150 -3.73 16.46 -3.75
C ILE A 150 -3.84 15.45 -2.60
N TYR A 151 -4.41 15.88 -1.48
CA TYR A 151 -4.57 15.03 -0.31
C TYR A 151 -5.71 14.01 -0.52
N VAL A 152 -5.49 12.77 -0.09
CA VAL A 152 -6.46 11.68 -0.22
C VAL A 152 -6.64 10.99 1.13
N CYS A 153 -7.83 11.10 1.72
CA CYS A 153 -8.23 10.22 2.81
C CYS A 153 -8.81 8.94 2.21
N ARG A 154 -8.11 7.82 2.36
CA ARG A 154 -8.51 6.55 1.73
C ARG A 154 -9.74 5.93 2.37
N GLU A 155 -10.02 6.27 3.63
CA GLU A 155 -11.10 5.74 4.46
C GLU A 155 -12.43 6.48 4.25
N ASP A 156 -12.39 7.66 3.64
CA ASP A 156 -13.57 8.46 3.31
C ASP A 156 -13.90 8.35 1.81
N PRO A 157 -14.99 7.67 1.42
CA PRO A 157 -15.44 7.62 0.03
C PRO A 157 -15.68 9.00 -0.59
N HIS A 158 -16.07 10.00 0.21
CA HIS A 158 -16.30 11.37 -0.26
C HIS A 158 -14.97 12.05 -0.61
N SER A 159 -13.94 11.87 0.21
CA SER A 159 -12.57 12.34 -0.08
C SER A 159 -12.04 11.81 -1.43
N ARG A 160 -12.29 10.53 -1.76
CA ARG A 160 -11.85 9.95 -3.04
C ARG A 160 -12.46 10.65 -4.26
N GLN A 161 -13.75 10.99 -4.20
CA GLN A 161 -14.42 11.69 -5.30
C GLN A 161 -13.90 13.12 -5.46
N THR A 162 -13.63 13.81 -4.35
CA THR A 162 -13.04 15.15 -4.35
C THR A 162 -11.63 15.12 -4.96
N THR A 163 -10.79 14.17 -4.57
CA THR A 163 -9.47 13.95 -5.17
C THR A 163 -9.56 13.77 -6.69
N ILE A 164 -10.48 12.94 -7.19
CA ILE A 164 -10.63 12.72 -8.63
C ILE A 164 -11.04 14.03 -9.34
N ARG A 165 -11.96 14.79 -8.76
CA ARG A 165 -12.36 16.10 -9.30
C ARG A 165 -11.18 17.07 -9.38
N GLU A 166 -10.35 17.14 -8.34
CA GLU A 166 -9.14 17.98 -8.35
C GLU A 166 -8.12 17.52 -9.40
N ILE A 167 -7.89 16.21 -9.56
CA ILE A 167 -7.00 15.68 -10.60
C ILE A 167 -7.50 16.10 -11.99
N ILE A 168 -8.80 15.92 -12.26
CA ILE A 168 -9.41 16.31 -13.55
C ILE A 168 -9.26 17.81 -13.78
N GLN A 169 -9.56 18.63 -12.77
CA GLN A 169 -9.46 20.09 -12.86
C GLN A 169 -8.02 20.53 -13.16
N ARG A 170 -7.03 20.04 -12.41
CA ARG A 170 -5.63 20.46 -12.58
C ARG A 170 -5.01 19.96 -13.87
N ALA A 171 -5.33 18.72 -14.28
CA ALA A 171 -4.84 18.14 -15.52
C ALA A 171 -5.35 18.88 -16.76
N ASN A 172 -6.58 19.41 -16.71
CA ASN A 172 -7.21 20.16 -17.81
C ASN A 172 -7.08 21.68 -17.68
N SER A 173 -6.48 22.19 -16.60
CA SER A 173 -6.39 23.64 -16.36
C SER A 173 -5.44 24.31 -17.36
N LYS A 174 -5.84 25.50 -17.83
CA LYS A 174 -4.98 26.38 -18.64
C LYS A 174 -3.96 27.17 -17.80
N GLU A 175 -4.10 27.15 -16.49
CA GLU A 175 -3.17 27.80 -15.55
C GLU A 175 -1.86 27.02 -15.46
N ASP A 176 -0.80 27.69 -15.01
CA ASP A 176 0.56 27.13 -14.91
C ASP A 176 0.75 26.23 -13.68
N TRP A 177 -0.05 25.17 -13.58
CA TRP A 177 0.08 24.17 -12.54
C TRP A 177 1.28 23.24 -12.78
N PRO A 178 2.00 22.78 -11.75
CA PRO A 178 2.98 21.71 -11.91
C PRO A 178 2.33 20.42 -12.45
N GLN A 179 3.10 19.57 -13.13
CA GLN A 179 2.63 18.24 -13.55
C GLN A 179 2.16 17.43 -12.35
N ILE A 180 1.10 16.64 -12.52
CA ILE A 180 0.58 15.80 -11.45
C ILE A 180 1.39 14.50 -11.43
N LEU A 181 2.01 14.15 -10.30
CA LEU A 181 2.75 12.90 -10.15
C LEU A 181 1.94 11.88 -9.35
N ILE A 182 1.73 10.70 -9.93
CA ILE A 182 0.91 9.65 -9.31
C ILE A 182 1.62 8.30 -9.41
N PHE A 183 1.69 7.60 -8.27
CA PHE A 183 1.99 6.17 -8.20
C PHE A 183 0.68 5.38 -8.28
N PRO A 184 0.32 4.80 -9.45
CA PRO A 184 -1.00 4.23 -9.68
C PRO A 184 -1.24 2.91 -8.92
N GLU A 185 -0.19 2.24 -8.43
CA GLU A 185 -0.30 1.07 -7.53
C GLU A 185 -1.04 1.43 -6.23
N GLY A 186 -0.86 2.66 -5.74
CA GLY A 186 -1.47 3.13 -4.50
C GLY A 186 -0.93 2.47 -3.23
N THR A 187 0.14 1.69 -3.30
CA THR A 187 0.89 1.12 -2.17
C THR A 187 2.32 0.81 -2.62
N CYS A 188 3.24 0.61 -1.68
CA CYS A 188 4.58 0.11 -1.99
C CYS A 188 4.56 -1.42 -2.19
N THR A 189 5.32 -1.89 -3.18
CA THR A 189 5.47 -3.29 -3.60
C THR A 189 6.94 -3.69 -3.66
N ASN A 190 7.23 -4.97 -3.95
CA ASN A 190 8.60 -5.51 -3.99
C ASN A 190 9.24 -5.48 -5.39
N ARG A 191 8.62 -4.82 -6.38
CA ARG A 191 9.10 -4.73 -7.78
C ARG A 191 9.14 -6.03 -8.59
N THR A 192 8.76 -7.16 -8.02
CA THR A 192 8.77 -8.45 -8.76
C THR A 192 7.63 -8.56 -9.77
N SER A 193 6.57 -7.77 -9.60
CA SER A 193 5.47 -7.62 -10.56
C SER A 193 4.79 -6.27 -10.39
N LEU A 194 4.11 -5.80 -11.43
CA LEU A 194 3.21 -4.63 -11.32
C LEU A 194 1.80 -5.06 -10.92
N ILE A 195 1.36 -4.63 -9.73
CA ILE A 195 -0.01 -4.85 -9.26
C ILE A 195 -1.03 -4.04 -10.06
N LYS A 196 -2.32 -4.30 -9.86
CA LYS A 196 -3.39 -3.59 -10.57
C LYS A 196 -3.33 -2.08 -10.30
N PHE A 197 -3.24 -1.29 -11.37
CA PHE A 197 -3.24 0.17 -11.29
C PHE A 197 -4.64 0.69 -10.93
N LYS A 198 -4.69 1.66 -10.02
CA LYS A 198 -5.90 2.41 -9.70
C LYS A 198 -6.19 3.42 -10.82
N PRO A 199 -7.46 3.60 -11.23
CA PRO A 199 -7.82 4.45 -12.36
C PRO A 199 -7.68 5.97 -12.08
N GLY A 200 -7.33 6.37 -10.85
CA GLY A 200 -7.28 7.76 -10.39
C GLY A 200 -6.54 8.72 -11.34
N ALA A 201 -5.35 8.32 -11.80
CA ALA A 201 -4.52 9.10 -12.72
C ALA A 201 -5.08 9.21 -14.14
N PHE A 202 -5.99 8.31 -14.51
CA PHE A 202 -6.43 8.07 -15.88
C PHE A 202 -7.82 8.66 -16.17
N TYR A 203 -8.58 9.02 -15.13
CA TYR A 203 -9.88 9.69 -15.26
C TYR A 203 -9.87 10.97 -16.12
N PRO A 204 -8.81 11.81 -16.11
CA PRO A 204 -8.82 13.01 -16.95
C PRO A 204 -8.82 12.74 -18.46
N GLY A 205 -8.45 11.54 -18.92
CA GLY A 205 -8.40 11.20 -20.35
C GLY A 205 -7.34 11.99 -21.15
N VAL A 206 -6.34 12.57 -20.46
CA VAL A 206 -5.25 13.34 -21.07
C VAL A 206 -4.02 12.45 -21.33
N PRO A 207 -3.07 12.88 -22.19
CA PRO A 207 -1.79 12.20 -22.34
C PRO A 207 -1.02 12.14 -21.02
N ILE A 208 -0.35 11.03 -20.78
CA ILE A 208 0.48 10.84 -19.58
C ILE A 208 1.90 10.46 -19.99
N GLN A 209 2.87 10.71 -19.11
CA GLN A 209 4.21 10.16 -19.29
C GLN A 209 4.47 9.06 -18.26
N PRO A 210 4.69 7.81 -18.70
CA PRO A 210 5.10 6.76 -17.78
C PRO A 210 6.56 6.95 -17.37
N VAL A 211 6.85 6.75 -16.09
CA VAL A 211 8.17 6.88 -15.49
C VAL A 211 8.50 5.61 -14.72
N LEU A 212 9.60 4.96 -15.10
CA LEU A 212 10.06 3.74 -14.48
C LEU A 212 11.07 4.04 -13.37
N MET A 213 10.90 3.44 -12.20
CA MET A 213 11.87 3.50 -11.12
C MET A 213 12.54 2.15 -10.89
N ARG A 214 13.86 2.10 -10.82
CA ARG A 214 14.61 0.87 -10.53
C ARG A 214 15.59 1.09 -9.40
N TYR A 215 15.79 0.05 -8.62
CA TYR A 215 16.81 -0.02 -7.58
C TYR A 215 17.74 -1.19 -7.89
N PRO A 216 18.71 -1.03 -8.81
CA PRO A 216 19.60 -2.11 -9.24
C PRO A 216 20.70 -2.41 -8.20
N ASN A 217 20.28 -2.64 -6.96
CA ASN A 217 21.16 -2.91 -5.83
C ASN A 217 21.26 -4.43 -5.63
N LYS A 218 22.48 -4.92 -5.39
CA LYS A 218 22.72 -6.35 -5.12
C LYS A 218 21.96 -6.85 -3.89
N VAL A 219 21.83 -6.00 -2.87
CA VAL A 219 21.07 -6.27 -1.66
C VAL A 219 19.87 -5.33 -1.64
N ASP A 220 18.69 -5.90 -1.44
CA ASP A 220 17.47 -5.10 -1.34
C ASP A 220 17.31 -4.53 0.07
N THR A 221 17.67 -3.26 0.23
CA THR A 221 17.51 -2.50 1.47
C THR A 221 16.41 -1.45 1.39
N VAL A 222 15.67 -1.38 0.28
CA VAL A 222 14.76 -0.25 -0.02
C VAL A 222 13.30 -0.67 -0.11
N THR A 223 13.00 -1.95 -0.31
CA THR A 223 11.63 -2.46 -0.38
C THR A 223 10.89 -2.28 0.92
N TRP A 224 9.85 -1.45 0.88
CA TRP A 224 8.91 -1.27 1.98
C TRP A 224 7.58 -1.93 1.65
N THR A 225 7.45 -3.22 1.95
CA THR A 225 6.19 -3.95 1.80
C THR A 225 5.44 -4.07 3.12
N TRP A 226 4.17 -4.47 3.03
CA TRP A 226 3.30 -4.66 4.19
C TRP A 226 3.79 -5.75 5.17
N GLU A 227 4.33 -6.88 4.68
CA GLU A 227 5.02 -7.88 5.52
C GLU A 227 6.54 -7.58 5.70
N GLY A 228 6.97 -6.36 5.32
CA GLY A 228 8.37 -5.95 5.31
C GLY A 228 8.85 -5.35 6.65
N PRO A 229 10.14 -5.00 6.74
CA PRO A 229 10.67 -4.25 7.88
C PRO A 229 9.98 -2.88 7.99
N ASN A 230 9.82 -2.38 9.21
CA ASN A 230 9.25 -1.04 9.42
C ASN A 230 10.18 0.05 8.89
N ALA A 231 9.67 1.28 8.73
CA ALA A 231 10.41 2.38 8.12
C ALA A 231 11.77 2.67 8.78
N ILE A 232 11.87 2.55 10.12
CA ILE A 232 13.14 2.79 10.85
C ILE A 232 14.15 1.67 10.55
N GLN A 233 13.69 0.41 10.57
CA GLN A 233 14.53 -0.73 10.22
C GLN A 233 15.00 -0.66 8.76
N LEU A 234 14.14 -0.24 7.86
CA LEU A 234 14.45 -0.09 6.44
C LEU A 234 15.44 1.07 6.20
N LEU A 235 15.25 2.19 6.88
CA LEU A 235 16.20 3.31 6.88
C LEU A 235 17.57 2.86 7.39
N TRP A 236 17.63 2.15 8.52
CA TRP A 236 18.87 1.60 9.05
C TRP A 236 19.56 0.67 8.04
N ARG A 237 18.82 -0.27 7.44
CA ARG A 237 19.35 -1.18 6.40
C ARG A 237 19.89 -0.40 5.20
N THR A 238 19.18 0.63 4.75
CA THR A 238 19.63 1.51 3.65
C THR A 238 20.91 2.25 4.03
N LEU A 239 21.01 2.79 5.24
CA LEU A 239 22.21 3.50 5.72
C LEU A 239 23.43 2.59 5.91
N THR A 240 23.22 1.29 6.13
CA THR A 240 24.31 0.30 6.15
C THR A 240 24.82 -0.08 4.75
N GLN A 241 24.11 0.32 3.69
CA GLN A 241 24.54 0.10 2.33
C GLN A 241 25.40 1.28 1.87
N PHE A 242 26.67 1.01 1.53
CA PHE A 242 27.66 2.02 1.10
C PHE A 242 27.15 2.93 -0.02
N HIS A 243 26.38 2.35 -0.95
CA HIS A 243 25.75 3.10 -2.03
C HIS A 243 24.45 2.44 -2.47
N THR A 244 23.39 3.23 -2.56
CA THR A 244 22.08 2.80 -3.05
C THR A 244 21.83 3.44 -4.41
N PHE A 245 21.76 2.65 -5.47
CA PHE A 245 21.45 3.13 -6.80
C PHE A 245 19.94 3.26 -6.99
N CYS A 246 19.51 4.35 -7.63
CA CYS A 246 18.16 4.62 -8.09
C CYS A 246 18.23 5.05 -9.55
N GLU A 247 17.61 4.28 -10.45
CA GLU A 247 17.43 4.70 -11.84
C GLU A 247 16.01 5.20 -12.06
N ILE A 248 15.89 6.35 -12.71
CA ILE A 248 14.63 6.94 -13.15
C ILE A 248 14.65 6.99 -14.67
N GLU A 249 13.69 6.34 -15.32
CA GLU A 249 13.59 6.33 -16.77
C GLU A 249 12.25 6.92 -17.23
N PHE A 250 12.31 8.03 -17.96
CA PHE A 250 11.15 8.64 -18.60
C PHE A 250 10.87 7.94 -19.93
N LEU A 251 9.73 7.25 -20.03
CA LEU A 251 9.27 6.65 -21.28
C LEU A 251 8.67 7.72 -22.21
N PRO A 252 8.47 7.42 -23.50
CA PRO A 252 7.71 8.29 -24.41
C PRO A 252 6.31 8.59 -23.88
N VAL A 253 5.78 9.76 -24.24
CA VAL A 253 4.42 10.16 -23.87
C VAL A 253 3.41 9.17 -24.44
N TYR A 254 2.49 8.73 -23.59
CA TYR A 254 1.38 7.87 -23.95
C TYR A 254 0.14 8.70 -24.24
N TYR A 255 -0.40 8.57 -25.45
CA TYR A 255 -1.61 9.25 -25.87
C TYR A 255 -2.79 8.26 -25.82
N PRO A 256 -3.83 8.51 -25.01
CA PRO A 256 -4.95 7.60 -24.91
C PRO A 256 -5.80 7.64 -26.17
N SER A 257 -6.23 6.46 -26.61
CA SER A 257 -7.28 6.26 -27.61
C SER A 257 -8.64 6.71 -27.09
N GLU A 258 -9.62 6.90 -27.99
CA GLU A 258 -11.00 7.24 -27.58
C GLU A 258 -11.62 6.17 -26.67
N ALA A 259 -11.28 4.89 -26.87
CA ALA A 259 -11.72 3.80 -26.00
C ALA A 259 -11.14 3.92 -24.59
N GLU A 260 -9.87 4.33 -24.45
CA GLU A 260 -9.20 4.55 -23.17
C GLU A 260 -9.70 5.80 -22.45
N LYS A 261 -10.02 6.88 -23.19
CA LYS A 261 -10.66 8.07 -22.63
C LYS A 261 -12.04 7.75 -22.06
N ALA A 262 -12.81 6.89 -22.74
CA ALA A 262 -14.11 6.44 -22.25
C ALA A 262 -14.00 5.42 -21.09
N ASN A 263 -12.89 4.69 -20.99
CA ASN A 263 -12.67 3.67 -19.98
C ASN A 263 -11.32 3.85 -19.26
N PRO A 264 -11.28 4.61 -18.14
CA PRO A 264 -10.07 4.83 -17.36
C PRO A 264 -9.40 3.56 -16.82
N LYS A 265 -10.16 2.46 -16.64
CA LYS A 265 -9.59 1.17 -16.22
C LYS A 265 -8.80 0.53 -17.36
N LEU A 266 -9.35 0.57 -18.58
CA LEU A 266 -8.65 0.11 -19.79
C LEU A 266 -7.37 0.92 -20.00
N TYR A 267 -7.44 2.24 -19.83
CA TYR A 267 -6.27 3.11 -19.92
C TYR A 267 -5.19 2.73 -18.88
N ALA A 268 -5.60 2.56 -17.62
CA ALA A 268 -4.69 2.12 -16.56
C ALA A 268 -4.04 0.76 -16.86
N ASP A 269 -4.82 -0.19 -17.40
CA ASP A 269 -4.34 -1.53 -17.75
C ASP A 269 -3.33 -1.51 -18.90
N ASN A 270 -3.59 -0.74 -19.96
CA ASN A 270 -2.68 -0.62 -21.10
C ASN A 270 -1.35 0.06 -20.70
N VAL A 271 -1.42 1.12 -19.89
CA VAL A 271 -0.22 1.79 -19.36
C VAL A 271 0.55 0.86 -18.44
N ARG A 272 -0.13 0.10 -17.58
CA ARG A 272 0.51 -0.94 -16.75
C ARG A 272 1.24 -1.97 -17.59
N MET A 273 0.59 -2.51 -18.64
CA MET A 273 1.21 -3.49 -19.54
C MET A 273 2.44 -2.92 -20.24
N LEU A 274 2.37 -1.66 -20.71
CA LEU A 274 3.50 -0.97 -21.32
C LEU A 274 4.67 -0.83 -20.34
N MET A 275 4.40 -0.39 -19.10
CA MET A 275 5.43 -0.24 -18.07
C MET A 275 6.03 -1.58 -17.66
N ALA A 276 5.20 -2.62 -17.48
CA ALA A 276 5.65 -3.97 -17.14
C ALA A 276 6.58 -4.53 -18.23
N LYS A 277 6.23 -4.34 -19.51
CA LYS A 277 7.06 -4.74 -20.66
C LYS A 277 8.41 -4.01 -20.67
N ALA A 278 8.42 -2.70 -20.38
CA ALA A 278 9.65 -1.91 -20.34
C ALA A 278 10.52 -2.17 -19.09
N LEU A 279 9.92 -2.68 -18.01
CA LEU A 279 10.61 -3.15 -16.81
C LEU A 279 11.11 -4.59 -16.91
N ASP A 280 10.59 -5.36 -17.88
CA ASP A 280 10.78 -6.81 -18.00
C ASP A 280 10.34 -7.59 -16.74
N ILE A 281 9.14 -7.26 -16.23
CA ILE A 281 8.54 -7.93 -15.08
C ILE A 281 7.08 -8.33 -15.38
N PRO A 282 6.55 -9.39 -14.75
CA PRO A 282 5.15 -9.78 -14.93
C PRO A 282 4.17 -8.76 -14.32
N ILE A 283 2.90 -8.89 -14.71
CA ILE A 283 1.78 -8.18 -14.08
C ILE A 283 1.07 -9.08 -13.07
N SER A 284 0.46 -8.47 -12.07
CA SER A 284 -0.37 -9.14 -11.06
C SER A 284 -1.70 -8.41 -10.93
N ASP A 285 -2.80 -9.16 -10.91
CA ASP A 285 -4.14 -8.60 -10.72
C ASP A 285 -4.54 -8.47 -9.24
N TYR A 286 -3.60 -8.66 -8.31
CA TYR A 286 -3.82 -8.30 -6.91
C TYR A 286 -3.91 -6.79 -6.73
N THR A 287 -4.71 -6.41 -5.76
CA THR A 287 -4.91 -5.04 -5.29
C THR A 287 -4.47 -4.93 -3.84
N PHE A 288 -4.33 -3.70 -3.35
CA PHE A 288 -4.10 -3.45 -1.93
C PHE A 288 -5.21 -4.04 -1.03
N ASP A 289 -6.46 -3.99 -1.48
CA ASP A 289 -7.60 -4.51 -0.72
C ASP A 289 -7.55 -6.04 -0.63
N ASP A 290 -7.04 -6.72 -1.67
CA ASP A 290 -6.77 -8.17 -1.63
C ASP A 290 -5.74 -8.49 -0.54
N CYS A 291 -4.63 -7.75 -0.46
CA CYS A 291 -3.62 -7.96 0.58
C CYS A 291 -4.19 -7.76 1.99
N LYS A 292 -5.02 -6.72 2.20
CA LYS A 292 -5.71 -6.51 3.49
C LYS A 292 -6.65 -7.65 3.84
N LEU A 293 -7.34 -8.20 2.85
CA LEU A 293 -8.22 -9.35 3.05
C LEU A 293 -7.41 -10.59 3.46
N MET A 294 -6.35 -10.93 2.72
CA MET A 294 -5.45 -12.05 3.03
C MET A 294 -4.87 -11.94 4.46
N THR A 295 -4.40 -10.74 4.80
CA THR A 295 -3.93 -10.37 6.14
C THR A 295 -4.97 -10.66 7.21
N PHE A 296 -6.19 -10.19 6.98
CA PHE A 296 -7.28 -10.34 7.93
C PHE A 296 -7.55 -11.81 8.20
N VAL A 297 -7.72 -12.60 7.14
CA VAL A 297 -7.96 -14.04 7.19
C VAL A 297 -6.83 -14.77 7.92
N LYS A 298 -5.57 -14.40 7.66
CA LYS A 298 -4.39 -14.92 8.37
C LYS A 298 -4.44 -14.60 9.87
N ASN A 299 -4.70 -13.34 10.23
CA ASN A 299 -4.71 -12.88 11.62
C ASN A 299 -5.84 -13.49 12.45
N VAL A 300 -6.96 -13.83 11.83
CA VAL A 300 -8.07 -14.53 12.49
C VAL A 300 -7.92 -16.06 12.48
N GLY A 301 -6.87 -16.59 11.84
CA GLY A 301 -6.55 -18.02 11.83
C GLY A 301 -7.47 -18.86 10.95
N MET A 302 -8.03 -18.29 9.87
CA MET A 302 -8.79 -19.04 8.87
C MET A 302 -7.86 -19.76 7.88
N PRO A 303 -8.33 -20.86 7.25
CA PRO A 303 -7.53 -21.63 6.29
C PRO A 303 -7.27 -20.85 4.99
N HIS A 304 -6.25 -21.25 4.25
CA HIS A 304 -5.89 -20.72 2.93
C HIS A 304 -5.87 -19.18 2.81
N PRO A 305 -5.21 -18.44 3.72
CA PRO A 305 -5.26 -16.97 3.72
C PRO A 305 -4.69 -16.35 2.44
N ALA A 306 -3.73 -16.99 1.79
CA ALA A 306 -3.18 -16.52 0.51
C ALA A 306 -4.16 -16.69 -0.67
N ALA A 307 -5.13 -17.61 -0.57
CA ALA A 307 -6.06 -17.94 -1.64
C ALA A 307 -7.37 -17.14 -1.58
N ILE A 308 -7.71 -16.51 -0.46
CA ILE A 308 -9.04 -15.89 -0.26
C ILE A 308 -9.43 -14.88 -1.35
N ALA A 309 -8.48 -14.05 -1.79
CA ALA A 309 -8.74 -13.07 -2.83
C ALA A 309 -9.01 -13.73 -4.18
N ASP A 310 -8.27 -14.79 -4.52
CA ASP A 310 -8.48 -15.56 -5.75
C ASP A 310 -9.81 -16.31 -5.69
N ILE A 311 -10.15 -16.90 -4.55
CA ILE A 311 -11.46 -17.54 -4.33
C ILE A 311 -12.58 -16.53 -4.59
N GLY A 312 -12.48 -15.31 -4.05
CA GLY A 312 -13.45 -14.25 -4.32
C GLY A 312 -13.59 -13.92 -5.80
N LYS A 313 -12.46 -13.70 -6.51
CA LYS A 313 -12.45 -13.39 -7.94
C LYS A 313 -12.98 -14.54 -8.80
N LEU A 314 -12.58 -15.78 -8.51
CA LEU A 314 -13.03 -16.97 -9.23
C LEU A 314 -14.54 -17.20 -9.03
N ARG A 315 -15.08 -16.94 -7.83
CA ARG A 315 -16.53 -16.99 -7.59
C ARG A 315 -17.31 -15.99 -8.45
N GLU A 316 -16.75 -14.80 -8.69
CA GLU A 316 -17.32 -13.82 -9.63
C GLU A 316 -17.23 -14.30 -11.08
N THR A 317 -16.07 -14.82 -11.51
CA THR A 317 -15.87 -15.38 -12.86
C THR A 317 -16.82 -16.53 -13.15
N LEU A 318 -17.05 -17.40 -12.16
CA LEU A 318 -17.99 -18.53 -12.22
C LEU A 318 -19.45 -18.10 -12.06
N LYS A 319 -19.72 -16.81 -11.79
CA LYS A 319 -21.05 -16.24 -11.54
C LYS A 319 -21.79 -16.90 -10.36
N ILE A 320 -21.05 -17.54 -9.46
CA ILE A 320 -21.62 -18.15 -8.24
C ILE A 320 -21.68 -17.17 -7.08
N ALA A 321 -20.90 -16.08 -7.10
CA ALA A 321 -20.96 -15.04 -6.07
C ALA A 321 -22.35 -14.37 -5.96
N ALA A 322 -23.06 -14.23 -7.08
CA ALA A 322 -24.40 -13.63 -7.14
C ALA A 322 -25.51 -14.62 -6.76
N THR A 323 -25.22 -15.92 -6.77
CA THR A 323 -26.17 -16.95 -6.35
C THR A 323 -25.88 -17.27 -4.90
N ASP A 324 -26.87 -17.22 -4.01
CA ASP A 324 -26.72 -17.59 -2.59
C ASP A 324 -26.50 -19.11 -2.40
N ARG A 325 -25.65 -19.71 -3.23
CA ARG A 325 -25.48 -21.14 -3.47
C ARG A 325 -24.80 -21.80 -2.28
N GLU A 326 -23.70 -21.24 -1.80
CA GLU A 326 -22.99 -21.78 -0.64
C GLU A 326 -23.84 -21.72 0.63
N SER A 327 -24.56 -20.63 0.87
CA SER A 327 -25.49 -20.52 2.00
C SER A 327 -26.62 -21.55 1.92
N LYS A 328 -27.17 -21.80 0.72
CA LYS A 328 -28.19 -22.84 0.50
C LYS A 328 -27.66 -24.26 0.70
N ILE A 329 -26.43 -24.55 0.24
CA ILE A 329 -25.78 -25.84 0.47
C ILE A 329 -25.63 -26.07 1.97
N VAL A 330 -25.17 -25.06 2.70
CA VAL A 330 -24.95 -25.14 4.14
C VAL A 330 -26.28 -25.28 4.91
N ALA A 331 -27.32 -24.55 4.52
CA ALA A 331 -28.63 -24.62 5.17
C ALA A 331 -29.40 -25.92 4.89
N SER A 332 -29.16 -26.57 3.75
CA SER A 332 -29.87 -27.81 3.35
C SER A 332 -29.17 -29.10 3.81
N GLU A 333 -27.87 -29.05 4.05
CA GLU A 333 -27.12 -30.21 4.52
C GLU A 333 -27.37 -30.47 6.01
N ARG A 334 -27.67 -31.73 6.37
CA ARG A 334 -27.94 -32.11 7.77
C ARG A 334 -26.70 -31.93 8.64
N GLN A 335 -25.54 -32.35 8.13
CA GLN A 335 -24.24 -32.27 8.80
C GLN A 335 -23.12 -32.45 7.78
N PHE A 336 -22.01 -31.72 7.96
CA PHE A 336 -20.76 -31.96 7.24
C PHE A 336 -19.86 -32.93 8.01
N THR A 337 -19.48 -34.03 7.37
CA THR A 337 -18.58 -35.07 7.88
C THR A 337 -17.50 -35.35 6.86
N ASP A 338 -16.44 -36.08 7.24
CA ASP A 338 -15.36 -36.40 6.29
C ASP A 338 -15.89 -37.20 5.09
N ALA A 339 -16.94 -38.02 5.28
CA ALA A 339 -17.56 -38.81 4.21
C ALA A 339 -18.25 -37.98 3.12
N ASN A 340 -18.69 -36.75 3.41
CA ASN A 340 -19.36 -35.87 2.44
C ASN A 340 -18.61 -34.55 2.17
N SER A 341 -17.47 -34.34 2.81
CA SER A 341 -16.70 -33.08 2.73
C SER A 341 -15.34 -33.25 2.08
N LEU A 342 -14.77 -34.46 2.05
CA LEU A 342 -13.53 -34.73 1.33
C LEU A 342 -13.86 -35.04 -0.13
N LEU A 343 -13.63 -34.06 -1.00
CA LEU A 343 -14.08 -34.10 -2.39
C LEU A 343 -12.92 -34.11 -3.37
N THR A 344 -13.00 -34.97 -4.37
CA THR A 344 -12.24 -34.86 -5.62
C THR A 344 -12.80 -33.74 -6.51
N TYR A 345 -12.06 -33.33 -7.54
CA TYR A 345 -12.52 -32.26 -8.44
C TYR A 345 -13.89 -32.54 -9.10
N PRO A 346 -14.18 -33.73 -9.67
CA PRO A 346 -15.49 -34.01 -10.24
C PRO A 346 -16.62 -33.90 -9.21
N GLN A 347 -16.41 -34.40 -7.99
CA GLN A 347 -17.39 -34.33 -6.91
C GLN A 347 -17.63 -32.88 -6.45
N PHE A 348 -16.56 -32.07 -6.35
CA PHE A 348 -16.66 -30.65 -6.07
C PHE A 348 -17.46 -29.91 -7.15
N ALA A 349 -17.16 -30.15 -8.42
CA ALA A 349 -17.84 -29.51 -9.54
C ALA A 349 -19.34 -29.89 -9.59
N GLU A 350 -19.68 -31.17 -9.39
CA GLU A 350 -21.06 -31.63 -9.28
C GLU A 350 -21.79 -30.95 -8.12
N ARG A 351 -21.17 -30.97 -6.93
CA ARG A 351 -21.74 -30.38 -5.70
C ARG A 351 -21.99 -28.88 -5.84
N MET A 352 -21.07 -28.19 -6.52
CA MET A 352 -21.15 -26.77 -6.79
C MET A 352 -21.95 -26.46 -8.05
N GLN A 353 -22.48 -27.43 -8.79
CA GLN A 353 -23.19 -27.24 -10.06
C GLN A 353 -22.38 -26.39 -11.05
N LEU A 354 -21.12 -26.78 -11.25
CA LEU A 354 -20.16 -26.16 -12.16
C LEU A 354 -19.86 -27.09 -13.33
N ASP A 355 -19.49 -26.50 -14.46
CA ASP A 355 -18.95 -27.26 -15.59
C ASP A 355 -17.53 -27.74 -15.26
N VAL A 356 -17.31 -29.05 -15.36
CA VAL A 356 -16.02 -29.72 -15.10
C VAL A 356 -14.94 -29.31 -16.12
N GLN A 357 -15.34 -28.82 -17.30
CA GLN A 357 -14.40 -28.35 -18.31
C GLN A 357 -13.99 -26.89 -18.12
N GLN A 358 -14.62 -26.18 -17.19
CA GLN A 358 -14.35 -24.75 -16.98
C GLN A 358 -13.06 -24.54 -16.19
N GLU A 359 -12.08 -23.89 -16.81
CA GLU A 359 -10.76 -23.63 -16.21
C GLU A 359 -10.86 -22.88 -14.86
N ALA A 360 -11.77 -21.91 -14.75
CA ALA A 360 -11.99 -21.18 -13.50
C ALA A 360 -12.48 -22.09 -12.35
N ALA A 361 -13.22 -23.16 -12.65
CA ALA A 361 -13.66 -24.12 -11.65
C ALA A 361 -12.49 -25.00 -11.18
N HIS A 362 -11.63 -25.42 -12.11
CA HIS A 362 -10.41 -26.15 -11.79
C HIS A 362 -9.45 -25.31 -10.95
N ASN A 363 -9.25 -24.04 -11.33
CA ASN A 363 -8.44 -23.09 -10.59
C ASN A 363 -8.99 -22.87 -9.17
N LEU A 364 -10.32 -22.79 -9.00
CA LEU A 364 -10.94 -22.65 -7.68
C LEU A 364 -10.67 -23.86 -6.79
N PHE A 365 -10.84 -25.07 -7.33
CA PHE A 365 -10.52 -26.31 -6.63
C PHE A 365 -9.03 -26.36 -6.24
N HIS A 366 -8.14 -26.05 -7.18
CA HIS A 366 -6.69 -26.09 -6.97
C HIS A 366 -6.21 -25.12 -5.89
N LYS A 367 -6.92 -24.01 -5.66
CA LYS A 367 -6.59 -23.04 -4.59
C LYS A 367 -6.79 -23.60 -3.18
N LEU A 368 -7.47 -24.74 -3.04
CA LEU A 368 -7.80 -25.38 -1.76
C LEU A 368 -7.00 -26.67 -1.52
N ILE A 369 -6.22 -27.12 -2.51
CA ILE A 369 -5.40 -28.33 -2.41
C ILE A 369 -4.31 -28.12 -1.36
N ARG A 370 -4.12 -29.14 -0.52
CA ARG A 370 -3.03 -29.21 0.46
C ARG A 370 -1.91 -30.11 -0.09
N PRO A 371 -0.63 -29.78 0.15
CA PRO A 371 0.49 -30.61 -0.29
C PRO A 371 0.39 -32.07 0.18
N GLU A 372 -0.22 -32.30 1.34
CA GLU A 372 -0.40 -33.64 1.93
C GLU A 372 -1.50 -34.46 1.25
N THR A 373 -2.46 -33.78 0.59
CA THR A 373 -3.63 -34.41 -0.06
C THR A 373 -3.88 -33.77 -1.43
N PRO A 374 -3.06 -34.11 -2.45
CA PRO A 374 -3.06 -33.39 -3.73
C PRO A 374 -4.34 -33.54 -4.54
N ASP A 375 -5.10 -34.62 -4.35
CA ASP A 375 -6.27 -34.94 -5.19
C ASP A 375 -7.63 -34.65 -4.52
N VAL A 376 -7.62 -34.26 -3.25
CA VAL A 376 -8.83 -34.02 -2.46
C VAL A 376 -8.73 -32.74 -1.67
N ILE A 377 -9.87 -32.05 -1.55
CA ILE A 377 -10.01 -30.85 -0.73
C ILE A 377 -10.96 -31.14 0.44
N ASP A 378 -10.85 -30.35 1.49
CA ASP A 378 -11.91 -30.26 2.50
C ASP A 378 -12.90 -29.16 2.09
N PHE A 379 -14.07 -29.56 1.63
CA PHE A 379 -15.13 -28.68 1.17
C PHE A 379 -15.64 -27.74 2.28
N ARG A 380 -15.49 -28.11 3.56
CA ARG A 380 -15.85 -27.25 4.69
C ARG A 380 -14.98 -26.00 4.73
N GLU A 381 -13.70 -26.11 4.34
CA GLU A 381 -12.78 -24.97 4.27
C GLU A 381 -13.18 -24.00 3.17
N TYR A 382 -13.60 -24.51 2.00
CA TYR A 382 -14.17 -23.69 0.94
C TYR A 382 -15.43 -22.94 1.41
N LEU A 383 -16.39 -23.67 1.99
CA LEU A 383 -17.64 -23.09 2.46
C LEU A 383 -17.39 -22.02 3.52
N LEU A 384 -16.48 -22.26 4.47
CA LEU A 384 -16.08 -21.28 5.47
C LEU A 384 -15.60 -19.96 4.83
N LEU A 385 -14.70 -20.05 3.85
CA LEU A 385 -14.15 -18.89 3.15
C LEU A 385 -15.19 -18.18 2.28
N ALA A 386 -16.05 -18.94 1.59
CA ALA A 386 -17.12 -18.39 0.76
C ALA A 386 -18.18 -17.66 1.60
N LEU A 387 -18.63 -18.25 2.70
CA LEU A 387 -19.56 -17.62 3.65
C LEU A 387 -18.96 -16.37 4.29
N PHE A 388 -17.66 -16.39 4.60
CA PHE A 388 -16.95 -15.20 5.08
C PHE A 388 -16.98 -14.07 4.03
N LEU A 389 -16.73 -14.38 2.75
CA LEU A 389 -16.82 -13.41 1.66
C LEU A 389 -18.26 -12.88 1.45
N ILE A 390 -19.28 -13.75 1.54
CA ILE A 390 -20.70 -13.38 1.42
C ILE A 390 -21.14 -12.42 2.55
N THR A 391 -20.52 -12.56 3.72
CA THR A 391 -20.81 -11.77 4.93
C THR A 391 -19.81 -10.65 5.18
N LEU A 392 -18.92 -10.37 4.22
CA LEU A 392 -17.97 -9.26 4.30
C LEU A 392 -18.73 -7.94 4.47
N TYR A 393 -18.22 -7.08 5.35
CA TYR A 393 -18.83 -5.80 5.74
C TYR A 393 -20.21 -5.87 6.41
N LYS A 394 -20.71 -7.08 6.70
CA LYS A 394 -21.94 -7.29 7.48
C LYS A 394 -21.61 -7.65 8.94
N PRO A 395 -22.57 -7.51 9.88
CA PRO A 395 -22.36 -7.95 11.26
C PRO A 395 -21.91 -9.41 11.33
N LYS A 396 -20.90 -9.71 12.17
CA LYS A 396 -20.38 -11.07 12.37
C LYS A 396 -21.47 -12.07 12.73
N LEU A 397 -22.54 -11.62 13.38
CA LEU A 397 -23.66 -12.46 13.78
C LEU A 397 -24.30 -13.23 12.60
N ILE A 398 -24.39 -12.62 11.42
CA ILE A 398 -24.91 -13.27 10.20
C ILE A 398 -24.01 -14.44 9.78
N PHE A 399 -22.70 -14.25 9.91
CA PHE A 399 -21.74 -15.32 9.63
C PHE A 399 -21.83 -16.42 10.69
N VAL A 400 -21.95 -16.06 11.97
CA VAL A 400 -22.15 -17.02 13.07
C VAL A 400 -23.35 -17.92 12.81
N GLU A 401 -24.49 -17.38 12.37
CA GLU A 401 -25.66 -18.18 12.02
C GLU A 401 -25.35 -19.24 10.95
N SER A 402 -24.63 -18.85 9.89
CA SER A 402 -24.21 -19.79 8.85
C SER A 402 -23.27 -20.88 9.38
N LEU A 403 -22.41 -20.54 10.35
CA LEU A 403 -21.48 -21.49 10.97
C LEU A 403 -22.16 -22.49 11.91
N PHE A 404 -23.33 -22.17 12.48
CA PHE A 404 -24.14 -23.15 13.22
C PHE A 404 -24.58 -24.30 12.30
N HIS A 405 -24.88 -24.00 11.04
CA HIS A 405 -25.21 -25.02 10.04
C HIS A 405 -23.96 -25.73 9.50
N LEU A 406 -22.86 -25.00 9.27
CA LEU A 406 -21.62 -25.61 8.75
C LEU A 406 -20.98 -26.60 9.74
N TYR A 407 -20.94 -26.26 11.03
CA TYR A 407 -20.29 -27.11 12.05
C TYR A 407 -21.26 -28.00 12.82
N GLY A 408 -22.56 -27.67 12.84
CA GLY A 408 -23.57 -28.35 13.64
C GLY A 408 -24.28 -29.51 12.94
N VAL A 409 -25.27 -30.06 13.63
CA VAL A 409 -26.22 -31.05 13.11
C VAL A 409 -27.60 -30.40 13.10
N ASN A 410 -28.21 -30.27 11.91
CA ASN A 410 -29.46 -29.54 11.71
C ASN A 410 -29.43 -28.11 12.33
N GLY A 411 -28.30 -27.41 12.19
CA GLY A 411 -28.12 -26.07 12.75
C GLY A 411 -27.95 -26.01 14.27
N ARG A 412 -27.76 -27.16 14.95
CA ARG A 412 -27.46 -27.22 16.39
C ARG A 412 -26.00 -27.57 16.64
N VAL A 413 -25.36 -26.89 17.58
CA VAL A 413 -23.95 -27.08 17.92
C VAL A 413 -23.77 -27.53 19.36
N ASN A 414 -22.84 -28.45 19.60
CA ASN A 414 -22.34 -28.76 20.95
C ASN A 414 -21.26 -27.76 21.40
N ARG A 415 -20.70 -27.94 22.61
CA ARG A 415 -19.69 -27.03 23.18
C ARG A 415 -18.43 -26.88 22.31
N THR A 416 -17.94 -27.98 21.75
CA THR A 416 -16.75 -27.98 20.88
C THR A 416 -17.03 -27.29 19.56
N GLN A 417 -18.18 -27.57 18.95
CA GLN A 417 -18.61 -26.94 17.70
C GLN A 417 -18.89 -25.44 17.90
N LEU A 418 -19.44 -25.02 19.04
CA LEU A 418 -19.61 -23.60 19.35
C LEU A 418 -18.27 -22.86 19.42
N TYR A 419 -17.23 -23.52 19.95
CA TYR A 419 -15.88 -22.95 19.94
C TYR A 419 -15.38 -22.76 18.50
N GLN A 420 -15.54 -23.78 17.65
CA GLN A 420 -15.18 -23.71 16.23
C GLN A 420 -15.92 -22.60 15.48
N THR A 421 -17.18 -22.35 15.82
CA THR A 421 -17.99 -21.25 15.27
C THR A 421 -17.42 -19.86 15.61
N LEU A 422 -16.82 -19.68 16.78
CA LEU A 422 -16.42 -18.35 17.28
C LEU A 422 -14.91 -18.07 17.22
N GLN A 423 -14.07 -19.10 17.18
CA GLN A 423 -12.61 -18.99 17.30
C GLN A 423 -11.97 -18.03 16.29
N ASN A 424 -12.51 -17.95 15.07
CA ASN A 424 -11.99 -17.07 14.00
C ASN A 424 -12.67 -15.68 13.97
N LEU A 425 -13.51 -15.34 14.94
CA LEU A 425 -14.30 -14.09 14.90
C LEU A 425 -14.04 -13.19 16.09
N VAL A 426 -13.80 -13.79 17.25
CA VAL A 426 -13.69 -13.11 18.53
C VAL A 426 -12.74 -13.86 19.43
N ARG A 427 -11.90 -13.11 20.17
CA ARG A 427 -11.14 -13.70 21.26
C ARG A 427 -12.08 -13.93 22.44
N ILE A 428 -12.30 -15.21 22.76
CA ILE A 428 -13.13 -15.66 23.88
C ILE A 428 -12.42 -16.81 24.60
N SER A 429 -12.48 -16.81 25.94
CA SER A 429 -11.89 -17.90 26.72
C SER A 429 -12.81 -19.11 26.75
N GLN A 430 -12.24 -20.31 26.88
CA GLN A 430 -13.05 -21.54 26.99
C GLN A 430 -14.02 -21.49 28.19
N LYS A 431 -13.59 -20.86 29.30
CA LYS A 431 -14.41 -20.69 30.50
C LYS A 431 -15.63 -19.81 30.24
N GLU A 432 -15.42 -18.67 29.57
CA GLU A 432 -16.50 -17.75 29.18
C GLU A 432 -17.47 -18.43 28.22
N LEU A 433 -16.95 -19.14 27.22
CA LEU A 433 -17.76 -19.89 26.26
C LEU A 433 -18.61 -20.98 26.93
N ASN A 434 -18.03 -21.73 27.87
CA ASN A 434 -18.74 -22.75 28.62
C ASN A 434 -19.87 -22.14 29.46
N SER A 435 -19.65 -20.98 30.07
CA SER A 435 -20.70 -20.26 30.80
C SER A 435 -21.84 -19.84 29.88
N ILE A 436 -21.55 -19.34 28.68
CA ILE A 436 -22.57 -18.97 27.70
C ILE A 436 -23.35 -20.20 27.24
N PHE A 437 -22.65 -21.30 26.96
CA PHE A 437 -23.30 -22.55 26.54
C PHE A 437 -24.27 -23.07 27.60
N LEU A 438 -23.88 -23.07 28.87
CA LEU A 438 -24.75 -23.51 29.97
C LEU A 438 -25.99 -22.62 30.11
N GLN A 439 -25.88 -21.32 29.83
CA GLN A 439 -27.02 -20.40 29.82
C GLN A 439 -27.95 -20.63 28.60
N ALA A 440 -27.37 -21.02 27.46
CA ALA A 440 -28.10 -21.30 26.23
C ALA A 440 -28.79 -22.68 26.22
N ASP A 441 -28.36 -23.62 27.07
CA ASP A 441 -28.87 -25.00 27.16
C ASP A 441 -29.54 -25.27 28.53
N PRO A 442 -30.66 -24.61 28.86
CA PRO A 442 -31.31 -24.75 30.16
C PRO A 442 -31.83 -26.18 30.41
N ASP A 443 -32.18 -26.88 29.32
CA ASP A 443 -32.71 -28.25 29.35
C ASP A 443 -31.61 -29.33 29.34
N ASN A 444 -30.32 -28.91 29.30
CA ASN A 444 -29.14 -29.78 29.30
C ASN A 444 -29.18 -30.86 28.18
N LEU A 445 -29.60 -30.45 26.98
CA LEU A 445 -29.66 -31.29 25.78
C LEU A 445 -28.27 -31.56 25.18
N GLY A 446 -27.25 -30.83 25.63
CA GLY A 446 -25.87 -30.93 25.12
C GLY A 446 -25.66 -30.25 23.76
N THR A 447 -26.69 -29.63 23.20
CA THR A 447 -26.65 -28.88 21.93
C THR A 447 -27.55 -27.65 21.98
N ILE A 448 -27.15 -26.58 21.31
CA ILE A 448 -27.91 -25.33 21.22
C ILE A 448 -28.08 -24.92 19.75
N ASP A 449 -29.21 -24.28 19.42
CA ASP A 449 -29.37 -23.58 18.14
C ASP A 449 -28.96 -22.11 18.24
N TYR A 450 -28.96 -21.43 17.08
CA TYR A 450 -28.55 -20.04 16.98
C TYR A 450 -29.43 -19.10 17.79
N SER A 451 -30.75 -19.35 17.87
CA SER A 451 -31.67 -18.50 18.62
C SER A 451 -31.42 -18.57 20.13
N GLN A 452 -31.14 -19.78 20.65
CA GLN A 452 -30.73 -20.01 22.03
C GLN A 452 -29.41 -19.31 22.34
N PHE A 453 -28.44 -19.38 21.43
CA PHE A 453 -27.16 -18.69 21.57
C PHE A 453 -27.32 -17.16 21.62
N VAL A 454 -28.06 -16.57 20.68
CA VAL A 454 -28.30 -15.12 20.65
C VAL A 454 -28.97 -14.65 21.94
N LYS A 455 -29.99 -15.38 22.40
CA LYS A 455 -30.69 -15.10 23.66
C LYS A 455 -29.75 -15.12 24.87
N ALA A 456 -28.85 -16.10 24.94
CA ALA A 456 -27.88 -16.22 26.03
C ALA A 456 -26.85 -15.07 26.06
N ILE A 457 -26.57 -14.43 24.91
CA ILE A 457 -25.60 -13.33 24.83
C ILE A 457 -26.25 -11.94 24.83
N GLU A 458 -27.58 -11.82 24.95
CA GLU A 458 -28.31 -10.53 24.91
C GLU A 458 -27.74 -9.46 25.84
N ARG A 459 -27.32 -9.88 27.05
CA ARG A 459 -26.73 -8.99 28.07
C ARG A 459 -25.21 -9.17 28.20
N ASN A 460 -24.59 -9.95 27.31
CA ASN A 460 -23.17 -10.24 27.32
C ASN A 460 -22.40 -9.25 26.40
N PRO A 461 -21.23 -8.74 26.82
CA PRO A 461 -20.38 -7.90 25.96
C PRO A 461 -20.02 -8.53 24.60
N LEU A 462 -20.11 -9.85 24.48
CA LEU A 462 -19.92 -10.61 23.25
C LEU A 462 -20.88 -10.18 22.15
N LEU A 463 -22.14 -9.86 22.45
CA LEU A 463 -23.11 -9.42 21.44
C LEU A 463 -22.62 -8.15 20.73
N ALA A 464 -22.14 -7.16 21.48
CA ALA A 464 -21.57 -5.94 20.91
C ALA A 464 -20.33 -6.23 20.03
N LYS A 465 -19.52 -7.24 20.38
CA LYS A 465 -18.38 -7.67 19.54
C LYS A 465 -18.85 -8.34 18.23
N LEU A 466 -19.93 -9.11 18.28
CA LEU A 466 -20.49 -9.83 17.13
C LEU A 466 -21.41 -8.95 16.25
N GLN A 467 -21.90 -7.82 16.77
CA GLN A 467 -22.60 -6.81 15.99
C GLN A 467 -21.64 -5.96 15.14
N LYS A 468 -20.35 -5.95 15.46
CA LYS A 468 -19.35 -5.30 14.61
C LYS A 468 -19.22 -6.04 13.27
N ASN A 469 -18.95 -5.28 12.22
CA ASN A 469 -18.83 -5.83 10.88
C ASN A 469 -17.57 -6.70 10.71
N ASN A 470 -17.68 -7.73 9.86
CA ASN A 470 -16.56 -8.44 9.27
C ASN A 470 -15.85 -7.55 8.25
N ASP A 471 -15.11 -6.57 8.75
CA ASP A 471 -14.49 -5.54 7.94
C ASP A 471 -12.96 -5.59 8.04
N PRO A 472 -12.28 -6.05 6.97
CA PRO A 472 -10.81 -5.99 6.87
C PRO A 472 -10.24 -4.57 7.02
N ASN A 473 -11.06 -3.52 6.88
CA ASN A 473 -10.61 -2.14 7.10
C ASN A 473 -10.39 -1.77 8.56
N ASN A 474 -10.99 -2.51 9.50
CA ASN A 474 -10.80 -2.27 10.93
C ASN A 474 -9.45 -2.78 11.46
N LEU A 475 -8.64 -3.43 10.62
CA LEU A 475 -7.24 -3.67 10.92
C LEU A 475 -6.49 -2.34 10.92
N ARG A 476 -6.09 -1.87 12.10
CA ARG A 476 -4.98 -0.91 12.21
C ARG A 476 -3.73 -1.64 11.75
N LEU A 477 -3.30 -1.36 10.53
CA LEU A 477 -2.01 -1.81 10.02
C LEU A 477 -0.97 -1.02 10.82
N GLY A 478 -0.28 -1.71 11.72
CA GLY A 478 0.72 -1.12 12.63
C GLY A 478 1.96 -0.62 11.91
#